data_AF-A0A7W9PAT9-F1
#
_entry.id   AF-A0A7W9PAT9-F1
#
_cell.length_a   1.000
_cell.length_b   1.000
_cell.length_c   1.000
_cell.angle_alpha   90.00
_cell.angle_beta   90.00
_cell.angle_gamma   90.00
#
_symmetry.space_group_name_H-M   'P 1'
#
loop_
_entity.id
_entity.type
_entity.pdbx_description
1 polymer ?
#
loop_
_entity_poly.entity_id
_entity_poly.type
_entity_poly.pdbx_seq_one_letter_code
_entity_poly.pdbx_strand_id
1 'polypeptide(L)' 'MEAGEAIGYLPRHLAGEVPLDDWWLIDNEIVAFNLVGEDGRAVGGSAVTTDPGIVSYCRSVSARLQASATPYSEYVRASS' A
#
# COMPACT_ATOMS: atom_id res chain seq x y z
N MET A 1 -16.87 -8.71 13.28
CA MET A 1 -15.89 -7.83 12.62
C MET A 1 -14.55 -8.12 13.26
N GLU A 2 -13.61 -8.67 12.51
CA GLU A 2 -12.22 -8.61 12.95
C GLU A 2 -11.82 -7.13 12.96
N ALA A 3 -11.46 -6.62 14.13
CA ALA A 3 -10.98 -5.26 14.30
C ALA A 3 -9.51 -5.23 13.86
N GLY A 4 -9.28 -5.08 12.56
CA GLY A 4 -7.94 -5.01 11.99
C GLY A 4 -7.98 -4.81 10.49
N GLU A 5 -7.04 -4.03 9.95
CA GLU A 5 -6.85 -3.90 8.51
C GLU A 5 -6.46 -5.27 7.92
N ALA A 6 -7.05 -5.65 6.79
CA ALA A 6 -6.68 -6.88 6.09
C ALA A 6 -5.31 -6.70 5.42
N ILE A 7 -4.25 -7.14 6.09
CA ILE A 7 -2.86 -7.04 5.61
C ILE A 7 -2.54 -8.22 4.69
N GLY A 8 -2.01 -7.93 3.49
CA GLY A 8 -1.50 -8.92 2.55
C GLY A 8 -0.01 -8.70 2.23
N TYR A 9 0.73 -9.79 2.05
CA TYR A 9 2.15 -9.80 1.70
C TYR A 9 2.34 -10.32 0.27
N LEU A 10 3.04 -9.55 -0.57
CA LEU A 10 3.32 -9.93 -1.96
C LEU A 10 4.83 -9.86 -2.22
N PRO A 11 5.49 -10.99 -2.56
CA PRO A 11 6.89 -10.99 -2.96
C PRO A 11 7.12 -10.09 -4.17
N ARG A 12 8.14 -9.22 -4.09
CA ARG A 12 8.43 -8.20 -5.12
C ARG A 12 8.57 -8.77 -6.53
N HIS A 13 9.15 -9.96 -6.68
CA HIS A 13 9.32 -10.62 -7.97
C HIS A 13 8.01 -11.14 -8.58
N LEU A 14 6.93 -11.23 -7.80
CA LEU A 14 5.58 -11.61 -8.25
C LEU A 14 4.66 -10.39 -8.42
N ALA A 15 5.08 -9.21 -7.97
CA ALA A 15 4.24 -8.01 -7.95
C ALA A 15 4.05 -7.36 -9.34
N GLY A 16 4.84 -7.78 -10.33
CA GLY A 16 4.86 -7.15 -11.66
C GLY A 16 5.28 -5.69 -11.56
N GLU A 17 4.51 -4.81 -12.21
CA GLU A 17 4.70 -3.37 -12.07
C GLU A 17 4.34 -2.92 -10.65
N VAL A 18 5.23 -2.17 -10.01
CA VAL A 18 4.98 -1.57 -8.69
C VAL A 18 5.24 -0.08 -8.78
N PRO A 19 4.37 0.78 -8.19
CA PRO A 19 4.60 2.21 -8.14
C PRO A 19 5.97 2.58 -7.54
N LEU A 20 6.45 3.75 -7.93
CA LEU A 20 7.66 4.35 -7.36
C LEU A 20 7.42 4.88 -5.95
N ASP A 21 6.26 5.52 -5.74
CA ASP A 21 5.90 6.11 -4.45
C ASP A 21 5.06 5.13 -3.62
N ASP A 22 5.39 5.06 -2.33
CA ASP A 22 4.59 4.39 -1.31
C ASP A 22 3.52 5.32 -0.76
N TRP A 23 2.34 4.77 -0.48
CA TRP A 23 1.21 5.54 0.00
C TRP A 23 0.29 4.75 0.92
N TRP A 24 -0.51 5.48 1.69
CA TRP A 24 -1.66 4.96 2.44
C TRP A 24 -2.96 5.44 1.80
N LEU A 25 -3.94 4.55 1.65
CA LEU A 25 -5.30 4.89 1.21
C LEU A 25 -6.23 4.76 2.42
N ILE A 26 -6.82 5.88 2.80
CA ILE A 26 -7.67 5.99 3.99
C ILE A 26 -9.10 6.17 3.51
N ASP A 27 -9.99 5.32 4.03
CA ASP A 27 -11.44 5.31 3.75
C ASP A 27 -11.82 5.28 2.25
N ASN A 28 -10.89 4.86 1.37
CA ASN A 28 -11.02 4.93 -0.09
C ASN A 28 -11.22 6.35 -0.67
N GLU A 29 -10.86 7.39 0.10
CA GLU A 29 -11.11 8.80 -0.24
C GLU A 29 -9.87 9.69 -0.14
N ILE A 30 -8.89 9.30 0.69
CA ILE A 30 -7.70 10.10 0.94
C ILE A 30 -6.46 9.26 0.64
N VAL A 31 -5.50 9.83 -0.10
CA VAL A 31 -4.18 9.24 -0.30
C VAL A 31 -3.14 10.06 0.44
N ALA A 32 -2.32 9.39 1.25
CA ALA A 32 -1.17 9.98 1.94
C ALA A 32 0.13 9.34 1.42
N PHE A 33 0.91 10.10 0.66
CA PHE A 33 2.21 9.67 0.14
C PHE A 33 3.30 9.84 1.18
N ASN A 34 4.17 8.84 1.30
CA ASN A 34 5.34 8.94 2.16
C ASN A 34 6.35 9.92 1.57
N LEU A 35 6.77 10.91 2.34
CA LEU A 35 7.80 11.85 1.92
C LEU A 35 9.18 11.32 2.31
N VAL A 36 10.03 11.16 1.30
CA VAL A 36 11.46 10.83 1.46
C VAL A 36 12.33 11.99 0.98
N GLY A 37 13.37 12.28 1.75
CA GLY A 37 14.38 13.26 1.37
C GLY A 37 15.29 12.72 0.28
N GLU A 38 16.18 13.58 -0.24
CA GLU A 38 17.16 13.18 -1.26
C GLU A 38 18.11 12.05 -0.78
N ASP A 39 18.28 11.90 0.53
CA ASP A 39 19.05 10.81 1.16
C ASP A 39 18.24 9.51 1.32
N GLY A 40 17.01 9.47 0.81
CA GLY A 40 16.08 8.34 0.89
C GLY A 40 15.46 8.14 2.28
N ARG A 41 15.71 9.03 3.25
CA ARG A 41 15.14 8.91 4.59
C ARG A 41 13.79 9.58 4.67
N ALA A 42 12.91 9.05 5.51
CA ALA A 42 11.65 9.70 5.84
C ALA A 42 11.93 11.08 6.45
N VAL A 43 11.35 12.13 5.86
CA VAL A 43 11.54 13.52 6.34
C VAL A 43 10.55 13.93 7.43
N GLY A 44 9.67 13.02 7.83
CA GLY A 44 8.62 13.26 8.83
C GLY A 44 7.43 13.99 8.23
N GLY A 45 6.39 13.22 7.86
CA GLY A 45 5.16 13.73 7.28
C GLY A 45 4.76 13.00 6.01
N SER A 46 3.57 13.36 5.51
CA SER A 46 3.00 12.78 4.29
C SER A 46 2.38 13.90 3.44
N ALA A 47 2.49 13.79 2.12
CA ALA A 47 1.70 14.62 1.22
C ALA A 47 0.31 14.00 1.08
N VAL A 48 -0.72 14.75 1.47
CA VAL A 48 -2.11 14.27 1.49
C VAL A 48 -2.88 14.87 0.33
N THR A 49 -3.67 14.04 -0.36
CA THR A 49 -4.55 14.46 -1.44
C THR A 49 -5.89 13.75 -1.39
N THR A 50 -6.94 14.45 -1.82
CA THR A 50 -8.29 13.95 -2.09
C THR A 50 -8.66 14.07 -3.56
N ASP A 51 -7.69 14.32 -4.44
CA ASP A 51 -7.93 14.38 -5.88
C ASP A 51 -8.54 13.04 -6.37
N PRO A 52 -9.73 13.07 -6.99
CA PRO A 52 -10.45 11.84 -7.32
C PRO A 52 -9.72 10.99 -8.37
N GLY A 53 -8.90 11.59 -9.24
CA GLY A 53 -8.08 10.88 -10.20
C GLY A 53 -6.97 10.09 -9.53
N ILE A 54 -6.24 10.73 -8.60
CA ILE A 54 -5.17 10.09 -7.83
C ILE A 54 -5.74 8.98 -6.93
N VAL A 55 -6.84 9.26 -6.21
CA VAL A 55 -7.51 8.25 -5.37
C VAL A 55 -7.94 7.03 -6.20
N SER A 56 -8.55 7.24 -7.36
CA SER A 56 -8.96 6.16 -8.26
C SER A 56 -7.77 5.34 -8.76
N TYR A 57 -6.67 6.00 -9.12
CA TYR A 57 -5.44 5.34 -9.53
C TYR A 57 -4.87 4.46 -8.40
N CYS A 58 -4.64 5.02 -7.21
CA CYS A 58 -4.11 4.27 -6.06
C CYS A 58 -5.02 3.08 -5.69
N ARG A 59 -6.34 3.27 -5.70
CA ARG A 59 -7.32 2.20 -5.50
C ARG A 59 -7.14 1.06 -6.49
N SER A 60 -7.01 1.37 -7.78
CA SER A 60 -6.83 0.36 -8.83
C SER A 60 -5.54 -0.44 -8.66
N VAL A 61 -4.46 0.23 -8.26
CA VAL A 61 -3.16 -0.39 -8.03
C VAL A 61 -3.21 -1.30 -6.80
N SER A 62 -3.78 -0.84 -5.68
CA SER A 62 -3.91 -1.68 -4.48
C SER A 62 -4.77 -2.90 -4.72
N ALA A 63 -5.92 -2.75 -5.39
CA ALA A 63 -6.77 -3.89 -5.73
C ALA A 63 -6.02 -4.96 -6.56
N ARG A 64 -5.22 -4.53 -7.54
CA ARG A 64 -4.38 -5.44 -8.34
C ARG A 64 -3.33 -6.17 -7.50
N LEU A 65 -2.62 -5.46 -6.63
CA LEU A 65 -1.58 -6.04 -5.78
C LEU A 65 -2.17 -6.97 -4.72
N GLN A 66 -3.27 -6.57 -4.06
CA GLN A 66 -3.95 -7.38 -3.06
C GLN A 66 -4.52 -8.68 -3.63
N ALA A 67 -5.00 -8.69 -4.89
CA ALA A 67 -5.49 -9.91 -5.53
C ALA A 67 -4.44 -11.03 -5.63
N SER A 68 -3.15 -10.69 -5.54
CA SER A 68 -2.03 -11.65 -5.59
C SER A 68 -1.31 -11.81 -4.25
N ALA A 69 -1.71 -11.07 -3.21
CA ALA A 69 -1.02 -11.05 -1.93
C ALA A 69 -1.46 -12.23 -1.04
N THR A 70 -0.50 -12.83 -0.33
CA THR A 70 -0.77 -13.82 0.72
C THR A 70 -1.32 -13.10 1.96
N PRO A 71 -2.50 -13.47 2.49
CA PRO A 71 -3.01 -12.90 3.73
C PRO A 71 -2.02 -13.09 4.89
N TYR A 72 -1.90 -12.08 5.78
CA TYR A 72 -0.95 -12.13 6.90
C TYR A 72 -1.06 -13.41 7.75
N SER A 73 -2.29 -13.86 8.02
CA SER A 73 -2.56 -15.08 8.79
C SER A 73 -1.97 -16.34 8.16
N GLU A 74 -1.95 -16.42 6.83
CA GLU A 74 -1.34 -17.51 6.08
C GLU A 74 0.18 -17.36 6.01
N TYR A 75 0.66 -16.13 5.82
CA TYR A 75 2.08 -15.80 5.73
C TYR A 75 2.86 -16.20 7.00
N VAL A 76 2.33 -15.86 8.19
CA VAL A 76 2.98 -16.22 9.47
C VAL A 76 3.00 -17.72 9.72
N ARG A 77 1.98 -18.44 9.25
CA ARG A 77 1.89 -19.89 9.38
C ARG A 77 2.92 -20.62 8.51
N ALA A 78 3.20 -20.10 7.31
CA ALA A 78 4.22 -20.66 6.42
C ALA A 78 5.67 -20.42 6.89
N SER A 79 5.86 -19.48 7.82
CA SER A 79 7.16 -19.08 8.35
C SER A 79 7.51 -19.76 9.69
N SER A 80 6.65 -20.67 10.18
CA SER A 80 6.81 -21.45 11.42
C SER A 80 7.23 -22.88 11.11
#